data_AF-A0ABD1HJM2-F1
#
_entry.id   AF-A0ABD1HJM2-F1
#
_cell.length_a   1.000
_cell.length_b   1.000
_cell.length_c   1.000
_cell.angle_alpha   90.00
_cell.angle_beta   90.00
_cell.angle_gamma   90.00
#
_symmetry.space_group_name_H-M   'P 1'
#
loop_
_entity.id
_entity.type
_entity.pdbx_description
1 polymer ?
#
loop_
_entity_poly.entity_id
_entity_poly.type
_entity_poly.pdbx_seq_one_letter_code
_entity_poly.pdbx_strand_id
1 'polypeptide(L)'
;MVFSSCRKGLACIWSFWVDCVSQLLRMYPFAFEFSSAFLVELLDSVLFYRFGNFLCNIEHERGKARVYDKCGCLWVHLVDMRASDKTSNQYYHLVSVSKTQVFFSPNTTVDTTDSVRNILGYQRVENLGKYLVDETYLWACILREKYKMATSCPETINRKGSSFLWHSLSKVWHYIYDGISWSIGNGERTRFWSDIWIPELGPLTGHRVENSVVEIEKLVYEMADGSGNWLWDEFRHHITDEAATKLASINAPMHDVGCDLCIWRWSDNRKFSVSTAYEALYKHQWEAEDDKWMAVWSYRGPQRVRQFLWLVVKHRILTRFLSAPFDVWIRDNMSSNRIVNGYAWSTLFGIMYWRIWKNRNMLVFSDKSLSVVAFVV
;
A
#
# COMPACT_ATOMS: atom_id res chain seq x y z
N MET A 1 -12.09 -6.31 -17.07
CA MET A 1 -12.72 -5.00 -17.34
C MET A 1 -12.25 -4.00 -16.30
N VAL A 2 -11.89 -2.81 -16.76
CA VAL A 2 -11.11 -1.74 -16.13
C VAL A 2 -11.81 -1.16 -14.87
N PHE A 3 -11.08 -1.22 -13.75
CA PHE A 3 -11.17 -0.43 -12.51
C PHE A 3 -12.54 -0.21 -11.81
N SER A 4 -12.70 -0.91 -10.68
CA SER A 4 -13.07 -0.24 -9.41
C SER A 4 -12.12 -0.57 -8.25
N SER A 5 -10.98 -1.20 -8.56
CA SER A 5 -9.98 -1.67 -7.61
C SER A 5 -8.76 -0.77 -7.54
N CYS A 6 -8.96 0.55 -7.43
CA CYS A 6 -7.98 1.41 -6.73
C CYS A 6 -8.01 1.15 -5.20
N ARG A 7 -8.39 -0.05 -4.75
CA ARG A 7 -8.65 -0.36 -3.33
C ARG A 7 -7.68 -1.34 -2.69
N LYS A 8 -6.83 -2.02 -3.47
CA LYS A 8 -5.69 -2.77 -2.93
C LYS A 8 -4.41 -1.92 -2.91
N GLY A 9 -4.21 -1.06 -3.90
CA GLY A 9 -3.04 -0.16 -3.95
C GLY A 9 -3.02 0.91 -2.86
N LEU A 10 -4.12 1.65 -2.67
CA LEU A 10 -4.22 2.63 -1.58
C LEU A 10 -4.20 1.98 -0.19
N ALA A 11 -4.80 0.80 -0.03
CA ALA A 11 -4.76 0.07 1.23
C ALA A 11 -3.34 -0.35 1.59
N CYS A 12 -2.52 -0.78 0.61
CA CYS A 12 -1.11 -1.07 0.82
C CYS A 12 -0.33 0.20 1.18
N ILE A 13 -0.47 1.29 0.40
CA ILE A 13 0.28 2.54 0.66
C ILE A 13 -0.07 3.13 2.03
N TRP A 14 -1.37 3.19 2.36
CA TRP A 14 -1.81 3.67 3.68
C TRP A 14 -1.33 2.76 4.81
N SER A 15 -1.39 1.44 4.65
CA SER A 15 -0.89 0.51 5.66
C SER A 15 0.62 0.59 5.82
N PHE A 16 1.38 0.80 4.74
CA PHE A 16 2.81 1.07 4.80
C PHE A 16 3.11 2.40 5.51
N TRP A 17 2.33 3.44 5.24
CA TRP A 17 2.46 4.71 5.96
C TRP A 17 2.18 4.54 7.46
N VAL A 18 1.08 3.85 7.84
CA VAL A 18 0.77 3.57 9.25
C VAL A 18 1.86 2.71 9.90
N ASP A 19 2.40 1.71 9.20
CA ASP A 19 3.55 0.92 9.70
C ASP A 19 4.76 1.84 9.93
N CYS A 20 5.11 2.71 8.97
CA CYS A 20 6.20 3.68 9.12
C CYS A 20 6.01 4.59 10.33
N VAL A 21 4.83 5.18 10.49
CA VAL A 21 4.51 6.03 11.65
C VAL A 21 4.57 5.22 12.95
N SER A 22 4.11 3.97 12.95
CA SER A 22 4.25 3.08 14.11
C SER A 22 5.71 2.75 14.42
N GLN A 23 6.59 2.63 13.42
CA GLN A 23 8.02 2.43 13.65
C GLN A 23 8.67 3.68 14.24
N LEU A 24 8.34 4.86 13.71
CA LEU A 24 8.82 6.13 14.27
C LEU A 24 8.36 6.33 15.70
N LEU A 25 7.11 5.99 16.02
CA LEU A 25 6.59 6.04 17.37
C LEU A 25 7.36 5.10 18.32
N ARG A 26 7.81 3.93 17.85
CA ARG A 26 8.65 3.01 18.66
C ARG A 26 10.07 3.54 18.87
N MET A 27 10.65 4.17 17.84
CA MET A 27 12.00 4.74 17.91
C MET A 27 12.04 6.03 18.74
N TYR A 28 10.98 6.83 18.67
CA TYR A 28 10.86 8.14 19.29
C TYR A 28 9.53 8.27 20.05
N PRO A 29 9.33 7.51 21.15
CA PRO A 29 8.04 7.43 21.87
C PRO A 29 7.54 8.76 22.43
N PHE A 30 8.43 9.74 22.64
CA PHE A 30 8.10 11.05 23.18
C PHE A 30 7.98 12.16 22.11
N ALA A 31 8.15 11.83 20.83
CA ALA A 31 8.04 12.80 19.73
C ALA A 31 6.60 12.94 19.19
N PHE A 32 5.70 12.02 19.58
CA PHE A 32 4.33 11.98 19.09
C PHE A 32 3.34 12.18 20.23
N GLU A 33 2.30 12.98 19.97
CA GLU A 33 1.18 13.17 20.89
C GLU A 33 0.27 11.94 20.97
N PHE A 34 0.24 11.12 19.93
CA PHE A 34 -0.62 9.96 19.84
C PHE A 34 0.15 8.65 20.07
N SER A 35 -0.54 7.65 20.64
CA SER A 35 0.02 6.34 20.95
C SER A 35 -0.18 5.34 19.78
N SER A 36 0.31 4.11 19.95
CA SER A 36 0.05 3.03 19.00
C SER A 36 -1.42 2.64 18.95
N ALA A 37 -2.17 2.82 20.06
CA ALA A 37 -3.60 2.53 20.10
C ALA A 37 -4.39 3.51 19.21
N PHE A 38 -3.97 4.78 19.14
CA PHE A 38 -4.53 5.74 18.20
C PHE A 38 -4.32 5.30 16.74
N LEU A 39 -3.11 4.83 16.39
CA LEU A 39 -2.83 4.35 15.04
C LEU A 39 -3.69 3.13 14.67
N VAL A 40 -3.94 2.23 15.62
CA VAL A 40 -4.84 1.08 15.42
C VAL A 40 -6.27 1.54 15.19
N GLU A 41 -6.81 2.44 16.01
CA GLU A 41 -8.19 2.94 15.86
C GLU A 41 -8.37 3.76 14.56
N LEU A 42 -7.35 4.54 14.17
CA LEU A 42 -7.29 5.23 12.88
C LEU A 42 -7.30 4.23 11.72
N LEU A 43 -6.45 3.20 11.78
CA LEU A 43 -6.38 2.16 10.76
C LEU A 43 -7.70 1.39 10.65
N ASP A 44 -8.29 0.99 11.78
CA ASP A 44 -9.58 0.31 11.83
C ASP A 44 -10.68 1.21 11.26
N SER A 45 -10.70 2.49 11.61
CA SER A 45 -11.68 3.44 11.08
C SER A 45 -11.61 3.60 9.57
N VAL A 46 -10.39 3.56 9.01
CA VAL A 46 -10.13 3.61 7.56
C VAL A 46 -10.52 2.28 6.90
N LEU A 47 -10.02 1.15 7.41
CA LEU A 47 -10.25 -0.17 6.84
C LEU A 47 -11.72 -0.59 6.88
N PHE A 48 -12.43 -0.23 7.95
CA PHE A 48 -13.83 -0.54 8.14
C PHE A 48 -14.78 0.57 7.66
N TYR A 49 -14.27 1.64 7.05
CA TYR A 49 -15.06 2.77 6.53
C TYR A 49 -16.09 3.29 7.55
N ARG A 50 -15.66 3.43 8.81
CA ARG A 50 -16.55 3.83 9.92
C ARG A 50 -17.07 5.25 9.74
N PHE A 51 -16.35 6.07 8.95
CA PHE A 51 -16.61 7.49 8.72
C PHE A 51 -16.49 7.86 7.25
N GLY A 52 -17.03 9.02 6.88
CA GLY A 52 -17.03 9.51 5.50
C GLY A 52 -15.68 10.04 5.01
N ASN A 53 -14.72 10.24 5.91
CA ASN A 53 -13.46 10.95 5.64
C ASN A 53 -12.63 10.31 4.52
N PHE A 54 -12.65 8.98 4.42
CA PHE A 54 -11.85 8.21 3.45
C PHE A 54 -12.73 7.47 2.43
N LEU A 55 -13.95 7.97 2.18
CA LEU A 55 -14.80 7.51 1.09
C LEU A 55 -14.48 8.27 -0.21
N CYS A 56 -14.71 7.61 -1.34
CA CYS A 56 -14.41 8.09 -2.70
C CYS A 56 -12.90 8.28 -2.96
N ASN A 57 -12.53 8.62 -4.21
CA ASN A 57 -11.12 8.80 -4.57
C ASN A 57 -10.71 10.26 -4.66
N ILE A 58 -11.67 11.16 -4.95
CA ILE A 58 -11.42 12.59 -5.11
C ILE A 58 -12.52 13.43 -4.45
N GLU A 59 -12.18 14.67 -4.14
CA GLU A 59 -13.06 15.60 -3.42
C GLU A 59 -14.37 15.89 -4.17
N HIS A 60 -14.30 16.01 -5.50
CA HIS A 60 -15.48 16.20 -6.35
C HIS A 60 -16.48 15.04 -6.24
N GLU A 61 -16.02 13.79 -6.16
CA GLU A 61 -16.90 12.63 -5.95
C GLU A 61 -17.54 12.65 -4.56
N ARG A 62 -16.81 13.09 -3.53
CA ARG A 62 -17.32 13.21 -2.15
C ARG A 62 -18.43 14.26 -2.06
N GLY A 63 -18.27 15.37 -2.78
CA GLY A 63 -19.31 16.39 -2.94
C GLY A 63 -20.57 15.84 -3.61
N LYS A 64 -20.43 15.17 -4.76
CA LYS A 64 -21.57 14.54 -5.46
C LYS A 64 -22.30 13.49 -4.62
N ALA A 65 -21.56 12.70 -3.85
CA ALA A 65 -22.12 11.69 -2.96
C ALA A 65 -22.72 12.29 -1.65
N ARG A 66 -22.55 13.60 -1.42
CA ARG A 66 -22.99 14.32 -0.21
C ARG A 66 -22.47 13.66 1.06
N VAL A 67 -21.19 13.26 1.03
CA VAL A 67 -20.56 12.50 2.14
C VAL A 67 -20.57 13.30 3.44
N TYR A 68 -20.38 14.62 3.35
CA TYR A 68 -20.38 15.54 4.50
C TYR A 68 -21.72 15.61 5.23
N ASP A 69 -22.83 15.48 4.49
CA ASP A 69 -24.18 15.53 5.05
C ASP A 69 -24.62 14.17 5.61
N LYS A 70 -24.10 13.07 5.03
CA LYS A 70 -24.62 11.71 5.24
C LYS A 70 -23.77 10.83 6.14
N CYS A 71 -22.53 11.21 6.42
CA CYS A 71 -21.58 10.36 7.14
C CYS A 71 -20.97 11.11 8.32
N GLY A 72 -20.72 10.38 9.42
CA GLY A 72 -19.97 10.92 10.55
C GLY A 72 -18.53 11.29 10.16
N CYS A 73 -17.96 12.22 10.92
CA CYS A 73 -16.56 12.65 10.77
C CYS A 73 -15.67 11.92 11.78
N LEU A 74 -14.65 11.21 11.29
CA LEU A 74 -13.65 10.53 12.10
C LEU A 74 -12.97 11.49 13.09
N TRP A 75 -12.63 12.70 12.63
CA TRP A 75 -11.89 13.64 13.46
C TRP A 75 -12.67 14.07 14.70
N VAL A 76 -13.99 14.21 14.58
CA VAL A 76 -14.86 14.48 15.73
C VAL A 76 -14.80 13.31 16.72
N HIS A 77 -14.92 12.08 16.22
CA HIS A 77 -14.82 10.89 17.07
C HIS A 77 -13.46 10.77 17.78
N LEU A 78 -12.35 11.05 17.09
CA LEU A 78 -11.00 10.99 17.68
C LEU A 78 -10.78 12.08 18.73
N VAL A 79 -11.37 13.27 18.55
CA VAL A 79 -11.36 14.36 19.54
C VAL A 79 -12.17 13.99 20.78
N ASP A 80 -13.35 13.41 20.60
CA ASP A 80 -14.17 12.94 21.73
C ASP A 80 -13.43 11.86 22.53
N MET A 81 -12.76 10.92 21.84
CA MET A 81 -11.92 9.92 22.50
C MET A 81 -10.75 10.56 23.25
N ARG A 82 -10.08 11.55 22.66
CA ARG A 82 -9.01 12.30 23.34
C ARG A 82 -9.50 12.97 24.62
N ALA A 83 -10.68 13.57 24.58
CA ALA A 83 -11.27 14.22 25.75
C ALA A 83 -11.57 13.20 26.87
N SER A 84 -11.95 11.98 26.52
CA SER A 84 -12.19 10.87 27.45
C SER A 84 -10.92 10.16 27.95
N ASP A 85 -9.80 10.27 27.23
CA ASP A 85 -8.53 9.55 27.51
C ASP A 85 -7.61 10.28 28.52
N LYS A 86 -8.09 11.39 29.11
CA LYS A 86 -7.31 12.25 30.02
C LYS A 86 -6.76 11.53 31.26
N THR A 87 -7.31 10.37 31.62
CA THR A 87 -6.89 9.60 32.80
C THR A 87 -6.11 8.33 32.46
N SER A 88 -6.28 7.76 31.26
CA SER A 88 -5.70 6.48 30.87
C SER A 88 -4.41 6.58 30.04
N ASN A 89 -4.16 7.72 29.37
CA ASN A 89 -3.07 7.88 28.39
C ASN A 89 -2.97 6.70 27.40
N GLN A 90 -4.11 6.09 27.07
CA GLN A 90 -4.17 4.87 26.28
C GLN A 90 -3.99 5.20 24.80
N TYR A 91 -4.59 6.30 24.34
CA TYR A 91 -4.60 6.75 22.94
C TYR A 91 -3.70 7.96 22.72
N TYR A 92 -3.46 8.78 23.74
CA TYR A 92 -2.64 9.98 23.68
C TYR A 92 -1.61 10.04 24.80
N HIS A 93 -0.45 10.62 24.50
CA HIS A 93 0.61 10.91 25.45
C HIS A 93 0.60 12.40 25.82
N LEU A 94 0.94 12.71 27.07
CA LEU A 94 1.16 14.10 27.49
C LEU A 94 2.46 14.60 26.83
N VAL A 95 2.33 15.57 25.93
CA VAL A 95 3.48 16.16 25.24
C VAL A 95 4.02 17.33 26.06
N SER A 96 5.34 17.40 26.16
CA SER A 96 6.02 18.54 26.77
C SER A 96 5.87 19.78 25.89
N VAL A 97 5.31 20.85 26.45
CA VAL A 97 5.17 22.16 25.78
C VAL A 97 6.52 22.64 25.25
N SER A 98 7.61 22.44 26.00
CA SER A 98 8.96 22.87 25.60
C SER A 98 9.57 22.07 24.46
N LYS A 99 9.05 20.88 24.17
CA LYS A 99 9.47 20.04 23.03
C LYS A 99 8.50 20.12 21.84
N THR A 100 7.36 20.78 22.01
CA THR A 100 6.34 20.91 20.97
C THR A 100 6.75 22.00 20.00
N GLN A 101 6.89 21.64 18.73
CA GLN A 101 7.20 22.57 17.66
C GLN A 101 6.00 22.68 16.72
N VAL A 102 5.73 23.89 16.20
CA VAL A 102 4.57 24.18 15.36
C VAL A 102 5.05 24.56 13.96
N PHE A 103 4.48 23.91 12.96
CA PHE A 103 4.66 24.25 11.56
C PHE A 103 3.54 25.18 11.10
N PHE A 104 3.92 26.26 10.43
CA PHE A 104 2.99 27.18 9.79
C PHE A 104 3.04 26.98 8.28
N SER A 105 1.87 26.90 7.65
CA SER A 105 1.77 26.79 6.18
C SER A 105 2.51 27.97 5.52
N PRO A 106 3.13 27.78 4.34
CA PRO A 106 3.76 28.88 3.59
C PRO A 106 2.82 30.05 3.29
N ASN A 107 1.51 29.81 3.29
CA ASN A 107 0.48 30.82 3.04
C ASN A 107 0.04 31.58 4.30
N THR A 108 0.60 31.28 5.48
CA THR A 108 0.29 31.98 6.72
C THR A 108 1.12 33.26 6.84
N THR A 109 0.50 34.39 7.18
CA THR A 109 1.21 35.67 7.34
C THR A 109 2.17 35.64 8.54
N VAL A 110 3.25 36.41 8.45
CA VAL A 110 4.27 36.53 9.52
C VAL A 110 3.62 37.02 10.82
N ASP A 111 2.75 38.02 10.74
CA ASP A 111 2.04 38.57 11.90
C ASP A 111 1.18 37.53 12.64
N THR A 112 0.49 36.67 11.88
CA THR A 112 -0.34 35.58 12.46
C THR A 112 0.56 34.52 13.10
N THR A 113 1.68 34.22 12.46
CA THR A 113 2.66 33.25 12.94
C THR A 113 3.29 33.72 14.27
N ASP A 114 3.71 34.98 14.33
CA ASP A 114 4.35 35.56 15.50
C ASP A 114 3.36 35.77 16.66
N SER A 115 2.11 36.13 16.35
CA SER A 115 1.05 36.23 17.35
C SER A 115 0.77 34.87 18.02
N VAL A 116 0.61 33.81 17.23
CA VAL A 116 0.39 32.45 17.75
C VAL A 116 1.60 31.96 18.54
N ARG A 117 2.82 32.26 18.08
CA ARG A 117 4.06 31.93 18.79
C ARG A 117 4.13 32.59 20.17
N ASN A 118 3.82 33.88 20.24
CA ASN A 118 3.89 34.65 21.49
C ASN A 118 2.79 34.25 22.48
N ILE A 119 1.62 33.84 21.99
CA ILE A 119 0.52 33.37 22.84
C ILE A 119 0.80 31.98 23.40
N LEU A 120 1.36 31.07 22.59
CA LEU A 120 1.46 29.65 22.94
C LEU A 120 2.85 29.19 23.39
N GLY A 121 3.90 29.98 23.16
CA GLY A 121 5.27 29.70 23.59
C GLY A 121 5.98 28.57 22.83
N TYR A 122 5.46 28.13 21.69
CA TYR A 122 6.03 27.03 20.89
C TYR A 122 7.15 27.48 19.94
N GLN A 123 8.07 26.57 19.62
CA GLN A 123 9.12 26.81 18.62
C GLN A 123 8.60 26.59 17.19
N ARG A 124 9.03 27.43 16.23
CA ARG A 124 8.68 27.29 14.80
C ARG A 124 9.52 26.21 14.13
N VAL A 125 8.89 25.39 13.29
CA VAL A 125 9.57 24.53 12.31
C VAL A 125 9.37 25.11 10.92
N GLU A 126 10.45 25.25 10.15
CA GLU A 126 10.39 25.85 8.81
C GLU A 126 9.90 24.89 7.73
N ASN A 127 9.98 23.58 7.94
CA ASN A 127 9.67 22.57 6.93
C ASN A 127 9.11 21.28 7.52
N LEU A 128 7.79 21.10 7.51
CA LEU A 128 7.16 19.78 7.70
C LEU A 128 6.94 19.06 6.35
N GLY A 129 6.80 19.82 5.26
CA GLY A 129 6.32 19.36 3.95
C GLY A 129 7.32 18.64 3.04
N LYS A 130 8.64 18.77 3.28
CA LYS A 130 9.65 17.99 2.54
C LYS A 130 9.63 16.48 2.86
N TYR A 131 8.95 16.08 3.93
CA TYR A 131 9.00 14.70 4.42
C TYR A 131 7.94 13.76 3.84
N LEU A 132 6.87 14.30 3.24
CA LEU A 132 5.67 13.51 2.90
C LEU A 132 5.25 13.54 1.42
N VAL A 133 5.88 14.34 0.54
CA VAL A 133 5.34 14.62 -0.81
C VAL A 133 6.33 14.48 -1.99
N ASP A 134 7.62 14.21 -1.78
CA ASP A 134 8.63 14.12 -2.88
C ASP A 134 9.46 12.82 -2.83
N GLU A 135 10.02 12.33 -3.95
CA GLU A 135 10.69 11.01 -4.16
C GLU A 135 11.79 10.66 -3.13
N THR A 136 12.24 11.65 -2.36
CA THR A 136 12.99 11.54 -1.09
C THR A 136 12.09 11.30 0.15
N TYR A 137 10.94 10.66 -0.02
CA TYR A 137 9.89 10.61 1.00
C TYR A 137 10.47 10.03 2.29
N LEU A 138 10.30 10.73 3.42
CA LEU A 138 10.90 10.32 4.69
C LEU A 138 10.50 8.89 5.06
N TRP A 139 9.24 8.51 4.80
CA TRP A 139 8.78 7.15 5.03
C TRP A 139 9.55 6.13 4.17
N ALA A 140 9.83 6.45 2.90
CA ALA A 140 10.64 5.61 2.02
C ALA A 140 12.11 5.56 2.47
N CYS A 141 12.69 6.69 2.88
CA CYS A 141 14.04 6.74 3.46
C CYS A 141 14.14 5.93 4.76
N ILE A 142 13.16 6.06 5.66
CA ILE A 142 13.10 5.27 6.91
C ILE A 142 12.99 3.80 6.60
N LEU A 143 12.14 3.39 5.64
CA LEU A 143 12.05 1.99 5.24
C LEU A 143 13.36 1.50 4.64
N ARG A 144 14.01 2.29 3.78
CA ARG A 144 15.30 1.95 3.18
C ARG A 144 16.37 1.79 4.25
N GLU A 145 16.47 2.70 5.20
CA GLU A 145 17.43 2.63 6.31
C GLU A 145 17.12 1.45 7.24
N LYS A 146 15.88 1.34 7.72
CA LYS A 146 15.45 0.28 8.64
C LYS A 146 15.71 -1.11 8.05
N TYR A 147 15.38 -1.29 6.78
CA TYR A 147 15.51 -2.57 6.09
C TYR A 147 16.80 -2.69 5.27
N LYS A 148 17.73 -1.74 5.39
CA LYS A 148 19.02 -1.75 4.68
C LYS A 148 18.84 -2.04 3.18
N MET A 149 17.97 -1.27 2.54
CA MET A 149 17.83 -1.28 1.09
C MET A 149 18.86 -0.32 0.50
N ALA A 150 19.83 -0.89 -0.23
CA ALA A 150 20.81 -0.11 -0.97
C ALA A 150 20.15 0.77 -2.04
N THR A 151 20.95 1.62 -2.68
CA THR A 151 20.53 2.43 -3.84
C THR A 151 20.05 1.57 -5.00
N SER A 152 20.60 0.36 -5.15
CA SER A 152 20.12 -0.67 -6.06
C SER A 152 18.98 -1.48 -5.45
N CYS A 153 18.03 -1.92 -6.30
CA CYS A 153 16.97 -2.84 -5.88
C CYS A 153 17.61 -4.18 -5.48
N PRO A 154 17.43 -4.65 -4.23
CA PRO A 154 18.03 -5.92 -3.80
C PRO A 154 17.20 -7.09 -4.31
N GLU A 155 17.86 -8.20 -4.64
CA GLU A 155 17.22 -9.47 -5.01
C GLU A 155 16.32 -10.00 -3.88
N THR A 156 16.69 -9.72 -2.62
CA THR A 156 15.87 -10.06 -1.45
C THR A 156 15.70 -8.89 -0.49
N ILE A 157 14.44 -8.66 -0.10
CA ILE A 157 14.07 -7.73 0.97
C ILE A 157 13.86 -8.43 2.31
N ASN A 158 14.10 -9.74 2.42
CA ASN A 158 13.91 -10.44 3.69
C ASN A 158 14.90 -9.91 4.75
N ARG A 159 14.39 -9.52 5.92
CA ARG A 159 15.18 -9.00 7.04
C ARG A 159 14.67 -9.58 8.37
N LYS A 160 15.60 -9.95 9.25
CA LYS A 160 15.29 -10.39 10.62
C LYS A 160 14.63 -9.25 11.40
N GLY A 161 13.60 -9.57 12.19
CA GLY A 161 12.85 -8.55 12.96
C GLY A 161 12.00 -7.61 12.09
N SER A 162 11.65 -8.01 10.88
CA SER A 162 10.81 -7.21 9.98
C SER A 162 9.36 -7.14 10.42
N SER A 163 8.65 -6.08 10.02
CA SER A 163 7.21 -5.96 10.30
C SER A 163 6.44 -7.08 9.58
N PHE A 164 5.24 -7.42 10.07
CA PHE A 164 4.40 -8.45 9.43
C PHE A 164 4.11 -8.11 7.95
N LEU A 165 3.92 -6.83 7.64
CA LEU A 165 3.73 -6.36 6.27
C LEU A 165 4.98 -6.55 5.43
N TRP A 166 6.15 -6.17 5.94
CA TRP A 166 7.41 -6.36 5.24
C TRP A 166 7.76 -7.83 5.02
N HIS A 167 7.53 -8.67 6.02
CA HIS A 167 7.67 -10.12 5.90
C HIS A 167 6.71 -10.69 4.85
N SER A 168 5.45 -10.24 4.83
CA SER A 168 4.48 -10.66 3.81
C SER A 168 4.88 -10.20 2.40
N LEU A 169 5.40 -8.97 2.26
CA LEU A 169 5.94 -8.46 1.00
C LEU A 169 7.15 -9.28 0.55
N SER A 170 8.04 -9.67 1.47
CA SER A 170 9.23 -10.45 1.14
C SER A 170 8.90 -11.81 0.52
N LYS A 171 7.74 -12.39 0.84
CA LYS A 171 7.25 -13.65 0.24
C LYS A 171 6.82 -13.53 -1.21
N VAL A 172 6.50 -12.32 -1.66
CA VAL A 172 6.08 -12.05 -3.05
C VAL A 172 7.10 -11.19 -3.79
N TRP A 173 8.23 -10.87 -3.17
CA TRP A 173 9.20 -9.93 -3.70
C TRP A 173 9.86 -10.43 -4.97
N HIS A 174 10.19 -11.72 -5.07
CA HIS A 174 10.80 -12.30 -6.28
C HIS A 174 9.93 -12.06 -7.52
N TYR A 175 8.61 -12.22 -7.39
CA TYR A 175 7.66 -11.89 -8.45
C TYR A 175 7.67 -10.40 -8.82
N ILE A 176 7.86 -9.50 -7.86
CA ILE A 176 7.96 -8.07 -8.14
C ILE A 176 9.32 -7.75 -8.79
N TYR A 177 10.38 -8.40 -8.31
CA TYR A 177 11.74 -8.24 -8.80
C TYR A 177 11.86 -8.62 -10.28
N ASP A 178 11.19 -9.69 -10.72
CA ASP A 178 11.13 -10.08 -12.14
C ASP A 178 10.48 -9.01 -13.05
N GLY A 179 9.60 -8.18 -12.48
CA GLY A 179 8.97 -7.06 -13.18
C GLY A 179 9.78 -5.76 -13.17
N ILE A 180 10.89 -5.73 -12.42
CA ILE A 180 11.82 -4.60 -12.40
C ILE A 180 12.80 -4.75 -13.57
N SER A 181 13.06 -3.64 -14.24
CA SER A 181 14.13 -3.53 -15.22
C SER A 181 14.84 -2.18 -15.07
N TRP A 182 16.03 -2.03 -15.62
CA TRP A 182 16.82 -0.81 -15.55
C TRP A 182 17.01 -0.20 -16.93
N SER A 183 16.74 1.10 -17.03
CA SER A 183 17.20 1.92 -18.15
C SER A 183 18.54 2.53 -17.75
N ILE A 184 19.58 2.12 -18.46
CA ILE A 184 20.96 2.52 -18.18
C ILE A 184 21.16 4.01 -18.47
N GLY A 185 21.72 4.73 -17.50
CA GLY A 185 22.26 6.08 -17.64
C GLY A 185 23.78 6.02 -17.50
N ASN A 186 24.28 6.35 -16.30
CA ASN A 186 25.70 6.28 -15.96
C ASN A 186 26.20 4.88 -15.56
N GLY A 187 25.30 3.90 -15.35
CA GLY A 187 25.63 2.51 -15.06
C GLY A 187 26.07 2.21 -13.63
N GLU A 188 26.04 3.19 -12.72
CA GLU A 188 26.58 3.06 -11.36
C GLU A 188 25.66 2.32 -10.38
N ARG A 189 24.40 2.04 -10.77
CA ARG A 189 23.40 1.42 -9.87
C ARG A 189 22.89 0.08 -10.37
N THR A 190 23.28 -0.30 -11.57
CA THR A 190 22.80 -1.51 -12.24
C THR A 190 23.90 -2.55 -12.27
N ARG A 191 23.63 -3.76 -11.75
CA ARG A 191 24.55 -4.90 -11.86
C ARG A 191 24.50 -5.46 -13.28
N PHE A 192 25.67 -5.62 -13.90
CA PHE A 192 25.78 -6.04 -15.29
C PHE A 192 25.20 -7.45 -15.51
N TRP A 193 25.47 -8.38 -14.59
CA TRP A 193 25.11 -9.78 -14.75
C TRP A 193 23.71 -10.14 -14.25
N SER A 194 23.34 -9.67 -13.06
CA SER A 194 22.16 -10.12 -12.32
C SER A 194 20.91 -9.28 -12.55
N ASP A 195 21.05 -7.99 -12.89
CA ASP A 195 19.90 -7.12 -13.12
C ASP A 195 19.38 -7.23 -14.55
N ILE A 196 18.07 -7.01 -14.71
CA ILE A 196 17.41 -7.01 -16.02
C ILE A 196 17.51 -5.60 -16.61
N TRP A 197 18.53 -5.33 -17.39
CA TRP A 197 18.65 -4.06 -18.14
C TRP A 197 18.54 -4.24 -19.65
N ILE A 198 18.45 -5.50 -20.10
CA ILE A 198 18.09 -5.88 -21.47
C ILE A 198 16.78 -6.69 -21.40
N PRO A 199 15.60 -6.06 -21.55
CA PRO A 199 14.31 -6.72 -21.30
C PRO A 199 14.07 -7.99 -22.11
N GLU A 200 14.61 -8.06 -23.33
CA GLU A 200 14.45 -9.19 -24.24
C GLU A 200 15.23 -10.44 -23.81
N LEU A 201 16.39 -10.25 -23.16
CA LEU A 201 17.25 -11.36 -22.73
C LEU A 201 17.00 -11.79 -21.28
N GLY A 202 16.53 -10.87 -20.44
CA GLY A 202 16.54 -11.08 -18.98
C GLY A 202 17.94 -10.89 -18.39
N PRO A 203 18.25 -11.52 -17.24
CA PRO A 203 19.59 -11.45 -16.65
C PRO A 203 20.66 -12.09 -17.54
N LEU A 204 21.80 -11.43 -17.70
CA LEU A 204 22.92 -11.96 -18.52
C LEU A 204 23.55 -13.22 -17.93
N THR A 205 23.32 -13.51 -16.64
CA THR A 205 23.72 -14.80 -16.03
C THR A 205 23.18 -16.01 -16.77
N GLY A 206 21.98 -15.91 -17.37
CA GLY A 206 21.38 -16.99 -18.16
C GLY A 206 21.99 -17.15 -19.57
N HIS A 207 22.80 -16.19 -20.00
CA HIS A 207 23.44 -16.14 -21.33
C HIS A 207 24.96 -16.29 -21.24
N ARG A 208 25.43 -16.96 -20.20
CA ARG A 208 26.86 -17.21 -20.00
C ARG A 208 27.33 -18.41 -20.80
N VAL A 209 28.55 -18.31 -21.32
CA VAL A 209 29.26 -19.48 -21.86
C VAL A 209 29.54 -20.46 -20.71
N GLU A 210 29.39 -21.76 -20.98
CA GLU A 210 29.66 -22.84 -20.01
C GLU A 210 31.07 -22.69 -19.40
N ASN A 211 31.17 -22.90 -18.08
CA ASN A 211 32.42 -22.79 -17.31
C ASN A 211 33.09 -21.41 -17.27
N SER A 212 32.45 -20.34 -17.78
CA SER A 212 32.91 -18.98 -17.50
C SER A 212 32.91 -18.72 -15.99
N VAL A 213 33.89 -18.00 -15.46
CA VAL A 213 33.89 -17.48 -14.08
C VAL A 213 33.85 -15.96 -14.19
N VAL A 214 32.80 -15.34 -13.64
CA VAL A 214 32.59 -13.89 -13.70
C VAL A 214 32.28 -13.37 -12.31
N GLU A 215 32.67 -12.13 -12.06
CA GLU A 215 32.30 -11.40 -10.87
C GLU A 215 30.86 -10.86 -11.04
N ILE A 216 29.90 -11.51 -10.39
CA ILE A 216 28.46 -11.27 -10.56
C ILE A 216 28.05 -9.85 -10.11
N GLU A 217 28.80 -9.26 -9.18
CA GLU A 217 28.49 -7.96 -8.59
C GLU A 217 29.01 -6.76 -9.41
N LYS A 218 29.75 -7.00 -10.50
CA LYS A 218 30.22 -5.91 -11.38
C LYS A 218 29.04 -5.06 -11.88
N LEU A 219 29.20 -3.75 -11.81
CA LEU A 219 28.23 -2.78 -12.27
C LEU A 219 28.40 -2.50 -13.77
N VAL A 220 27.35 -2.01 -14.42
CA VAL A 220 27.38 -1.72 -15.87
C VAL A 220 28.42 -0.66 -16.20
N TYR A 221 28.63 0.34 -15.33
CA TYR A 221 29.66 1.37 -15.55
C TYR A 221 31.08 0.79 -15.61
N GLU A 222 31.36 -0.31 -14.91
CA GLU A 222 32.68 -0.95 -14.89
C GLU A 222 32.97 -1.73 -16.17
N MET A 223 31.95 -1.95 -17.00
CA MET A 223 32.06 -2.66 -18.27
C MET A 223 32.22 -1.71 -19.46
N ALA A 224 32.37 -0.41 -19.20
CA ALA A 224 32.43 0.64 -20.20
C ALA A 224 33.55 1.64 -19.91
N ASP A 225 34.02 2.32 -20.95
CA ASP A 225 35.11 3.31 -20.86
C ASP A 225 34.65 4.71 -20.40
N GLY A 226 33.36 4.88 -20.12
CA GLY A 226 32.74 6.17 -19.76
C GLY A 226 32.57 7.14 -20.93
N SER A 227 33.08 6.80 -22.11
CA SER A 227 33.02 7.57 -23.36
C SER A 227 31.97 7.03 -24.34
N GLY A 228 31.14 6.08 -23.89
CA GLY A 228 30.08 5.45 -24.68
C GLY A 228 30.51 4.16 -25.38
N ASN A 229 31.69 3.60 -25.08
CA ASN A 229 32.12 2.31 -25.62
C ASN A 229 32.19 1.23 -24.54
N TRP A 230 31.83 0.01 -24.94
CA TRP A 230 31.96 -1.18 -24.09
C TRP A 230 33.40 -1.69 -24.07
N LEU A 231 33.87 -2.11 -22.90
CA LEU A 231 35.15 -2.80 -22.70
C LEU A 231 35.01 -4.28 -23.09
N TRP A 232 34.75 -4.54 -24.37
CA TRP A 232 34.44 -5.88 -24.88
C TRP A 232 35.44 -6.95 -24.50
N ASP A 233 36.73 -6.61 -24.46
CA ASP A 233 37.80 -7.54 -24.11
C ASP A 233 37.61 -8.17 -22.72
N GLU A 234 36.97 -7.45 -21.78
CA GLU A 234 36.75 -7.93 -20.40
C GLU A 234 35.67 -9.01 -20.29
N PHE A 235 34.66 -9.01 -21.17
CA PHE A 235 33.47 -9.86 -20.96
C PHE A 235 32.93 -10.57 -22.20
N ARG A 236 33.42 -10.27 -23.40
CA ARG A 236 32.95 -10.87 -24.65
C ARG A 236 33.08 -12.39 -24.67
N HIS A 237 34.10 -12.93 -24.01
CA HIS A 237 34.36 -14.37 -23.88
C HIS A 237 33.44 -15.08 -22.87
N HIS A 238 32.69 -14.31 -22.06
CA HIS A 238 31.84 -14.85 -21.01
C HIS A 238 30.36 -14.89 -21.39
N ILE A 239 29.96 -14.26 -22.48
CA ILE A 239 28.57 -14.20 -22.96
C ILE A 239 28.39 -14.94 -24.29
N THR A 240 27.19 -15.44 -24.55
CA THR A 240 26.81 -16.02 -25.85
C THR A 240 26.83 -14.97 -26.97
N ASP A 241 26.95 -15.43 -28.22
CA ASP A 241 26.92 -14.54 -29.39
C ASP A 241 25.58 -13.81 -29.55
N GLU A 242 24.47 -14.44 -29.12
CA GLU A 242 23.15 -13.81 -29.08
C GLU A 242 23.15 -12.59 -28.14
N ALA A 243 23.66 -12.77 -26.91
CA ALA A 243 23.75 -11.70 -25.94
C ALA A 243 24.70 -10.59 -26.39
N ALA A 244 25.85 -10.95 -26.98
CA ALA A 244 26.80 -9.98 -27.52
C ALA A 244 26.19 -9.11 -28.63
N THR A 245 25.41 -9.73 -29.52
CA THR A 245 24.73 -9.02 -30.63
C THR A 245 23.71 -8.02 -30.11
N LYS A 246 22.91 -8.40 -29.10
CA LYS A 246 21.96 -7.48 -28.46
C LYS A 246 22.68 -6.37 -27.71
N LEU A 247 23.75 -6.68 -26.99
CA LEU A 247 24.52 -5.70 -26.24
C LEU A 247 25.20 -4.68 -27.16
N ALA A 248 25.69 -5.10 -28.34
CA ALA A 248 26.25 -4.21 -29.35
C ALA A 248 25.23 -3.21 -29.93
N SER A 249 23.92 -3.50 -29.80
CA SER A 249 22.85 -2.58 -30.20
C SER A 249 22.49 -1.55 -29.13
N ILE A 250 23.08 -1.66 -27.94
CA ILE A 250 22.85 -0.76 -26.79
C ILE A 250 24.09 0.12 -26.63
N ASN A 251 23.88 1.43 -26.51
CA ASN A 251 24.97 2.35 -26.22
C ASN A 251 25.53 2.09 -24.82
N ALA A 252 26.84 2.08 -24.68
CA ALA A 252 27.47 1.94 -23.36
C ALA A 252 27.19 3.19 -22.51
N PRO A 253 27.23 3.06 -21.16
CA PRO A 253 27.06 4.19 -20.26
C PRO A 253 28.00 5.36 -20.59
N MET A 254 27.47 6.57 -20.49
CA MET A 254 28.24 7.82 -20.52
C MET A 254 27.98 8.57 -19.22
N HIS A 255 29.02 9.18 -18.64
CA HIS A 255 28.92 9.84 -17.33
C HIS A 255 27.88 10.98 -17.27
N ASP A 256 27.64 11.66 -18.40
CA ASP A 256 26.82 12.87 -18.45
C ASP A 256 25.31 12.63 -18.71
N VAL A 257 24.89 11.37 -18.90
CA VAL A 257 23.50 11.02 -19.25
C VAL A 257 22.55 11.04 -18.03
N GLY A 258 23.11 11.03 -16.82
CA GLY A 258 22.36 11.00 -15.56
C GLY A 258 22.27 9.60 -14.94
N CYS A 259 21.59 9.47 -13.80
CA CYS A 259 21.53 8.20 -13.07
C CYS A 259 20.67 7.14 -13.78
N ASP A 260 21.01 5.87 -13.54
CA ASP A 260 20.16 4.74 -13.94
C ASP A 260 18.74 4.85 -13.39
N LEU A 261 17.76 4.51 -14.24
CA LEU A 261 16.33 4.58 -13.91
C LEU A 261 15.75 3.18 -13.74
N CYS A 262 15.16 2.94 -12.57
CA CYS A 262 14.36 1.74 -12.30
C CYS A 262 13.01 1.87 -13.00
N ILE A 263 12.72 0.96 -13.92
CA ILE A 263 11.51 0.93 -14.74
C ILE A 263 10.70 -0.34 -14.49
N TRP A 264 9.41 -0.23 -14.70
CA TRP A 264 8.48 -1.36 -14.63
C TRP A 264 8.25 -1.95 -16.01
N ARG A 265 8.85 -3.11 -16.29
CA ARG A 265 8.86 -3.70 -17.65
C ARG A 265 7.50 -4.23 -18.12
N TRP A 266 6.56 -4.46 -17.19
CA TRP A 266 5.21 -4.92 -17.50
C TRP A 266 4.20 -3.78 -17.70
N SER A 267 4.66 -2.55 -17.87
CA SER A 267 3.80 -1.43 -18.25
C SER A 267 4.41 -0.61 -19.37
N ASP A 268 3.57 -0.23 -20.34
CA ASP A 268 3.96 0.57 -21.50
C ASP A 268 4.51 1.95 -21.10
N ASN A 269 4.02 2.53 -20.01
CA ASN A 269 4.50 3.81 -19.50
C ASN A 269 5.74 3.70 -18.60
N ARG A 270 6.28 2.47 -18.44
CA ARG A 270 7.46 2.14 -17.62
C ARG A 270 7.31 2.45 -16.12
N LYS A 271 6.12 2.84 -15.66
CA LYS A 271 5.85 3.16 -14.25
C LYS A 271 5.23 1.98 -13.54
N PHE A 272 5.68 1.76 -12.31
CA PHE A 272 5.07 0.76 -11.44
C PHE A 272 3.64 1.19 -11.07
N SER A 273 2.72 0.24 -11.15
CA SER A 273 1.43 0.37 -10.52
C SER A 273 1.03 -0.98 -9.92
N VAL A 274 0.27 -0.94 -8.84
CA VAL A 274 -0.27 -2.18 -8.24
C VAL A 274 -1.16 -2.91 -9.26
N SER A 275 -1.87 -2.21 -10.14
CA SER A 275 -2.72 -2.83 -11.17
C SER A 275 -1.90 -3.67 -12.15
N THR A 276 -0.86 -3.07 -12.75
CA THR A 276 -0.01 -3.72 -13.75
C THR A 276 0.75 -4.91 -13.15
N ALA A 277 1.15 -4.83 -11.88
CA ALA A 277 1.72 -5.98 -11.17
C ALA A 277 0.72 -7.12 -10.97
N TYR A 278 -0.50 -6.83 -10.51
CA TYR A 278 -1.51 -7.88 -10.33
C TYR A 278 -1.93 -8.53 -11.65
N GLU A 279 -2.04 -7.73 -12.72
CA GLU A 279 -2.31 -8.23 -14.06
C GLU A 279 -1.23 -9.21 -14.52
N ALA A 280 0.04 -8.82 -14.45
CA ALA A 280 1.14 -9.70 -14.85
C ALA A 280 1.16 -11.03 -14.06
N LEU A 281 0.95 -10.97 -12.74
CA LEU A 281 1.10 -12.14 -11.87
C LEU A 281 -0.09 -13.10 -11.89
N TYR A 282 -1.30 -12.60 -12.06
CA TYR A 282 -2.51 -13.40 -11.84
C TYR A 282 -3.43 -13.52 -13.05
N LYS A 283 -3.20 -12.80 -14.15
CA LYS A 283 -4.11 -12.81 -15.31
C LYS A 283 -4.37 -14.21 -15.87
N HIS A 284 -3.38 -15.10 -15.84
CA HIS A 284 -3.53 -16.49 -16.29
C HIS A 284 -4.40 -17.35 -15.35
N GLN A 285 -4.55 -16.95 -14.09
CA GLN A 285 -5.39 -17.64 -13.08
C GLN A 285 -6.78 -17.00 -12.96
N TRP A 286 -7.09 -15.99 -13.76
CA TRP A 286 -8.40 -15.37 -13.74
C TRP A 286 -9.41 -16.34 -14.34
N GLU A 287 -10.24 -16.92 -13.48
CA GLU A 287 -11.45 -17.61 -13.90
C GLU A 287 -12.37 -16.59 -14.58
N ALA A 288 -12.44 -16.65 -15.92
CA ALA A 288 -13.26 -15.73 -16.73
C ALA A 288 -14.77 -15.83 -16.39
N GLU A 289 -15.19 -16.90 -15.72
CA GLU A 289 -16.57 -17.25 -15.38
C GLU A 289 -16.91 -17.14 -13.87
N ASP A 290 -16.00 -16.66 -13.00
CA ASP A 290 -16.32 -16.45 -11.59
C ASP A 290 -17.24 -15.22 -11.42
N ASP A 291 -18.53 -15.35 -11.72
CA ASP A 291 -19.53 -14.29 -11.55
C ASP A 291 -19.81 -13.94 -10.08
N LYS A 292 -19.22 -14.67 -9.11
CA LYS A 292 -19.49 -14.47 -7.68
C LYS A 292 -18.99 -13.11 -7.20
N TRP A 293 -17.89 -12.59 -7.78
CA TRP A 293 -17.41 -11.26 -7.42
C TRP A 293 -18.38 -10.18 -7.90
N MET A 294 -18.97 -10.30 -9.10
CA MET A 294 -19.92 -9.32 -9.66
C MET A 294 -21.10 -9.09 -8.72
N ALA A 295 -21.63 -10.16 -8.11
CA ALA A 295 -22.72 -10.08 -7.14
C ALA A 295 -22.33 -9.33 -5.84
N VAL A 296 -21.10 -9.50 -5.37
CA VAL A 296 -20.59 -8.77 -4.19
C VAL A 296 -20.33 -7.31 -4.55
N TRP A 297 -19.72 -7.04 -5.70
CA TRP A 297 -19.27 -5.70 -6.06
C TRP A 297 -20.39 -4.80 -6.60
N SER A 298 -21.49 -5.38 -7.10
CA SER A 298 -22.73 -4.67 -7.44
C SER A 298 -23.56 -4.25 -6.22
N TYR A 299 -23.21 -4.73 -5.02
CA TYR A 299 -23.89 -4.41 -3.76
C TYR A 299 -23.93 -2.91 -3.49
N ARG A 300 -25.12 -2.32 -3.40
CA ARG A 300 -25.31 -0.87 -3.25
C ARG A 300 -25.26 -0.36 -1.81
N GLY A 301 -25.07 -1.24 -0.82
CA GLY A 301 -24.96 -0.84 0.58
C GLY A 301 -23.55 -0.42 1.02
N PRO A 302 -23.32 -0.28 2.35
CA PRO A 302 -22.05 0.21 2.90
C PRO A 302 -20.84 -0.63 2.47
N GLN A 303 -19.71 0.04 2.20
CA GLN A 303 -18.51 -0.61 1.70
C GLN A 303 -17.95 -1.68 2.67
N ARG A 304 -18.10 -1.49 3.98
CA ARG A 304 -17.73 -2.48 5.00
C ARG A 304 -18.49 -3.79 4.85
N VAL A 305 -19.79 -3.71 4.57
CA VAL A 305 -20.64 -4.88 4.32
C VAL A 305 -20.22 -5.54 3.01
N ARG A 306 -19.86 -4.75 1.99
CA ARG A 306 -19.30 -5.26 0.73
C ARG A 306 -18.01 -6.08 0.94
N GLN A 307 -17.07 -5.59 1.75
CA GLN A 307 -15.85 -6.33 2.10
C GLN A 307 -16.14 -7.59 2.91
N PHE A 308 -17.08 -7.51 3.85
CA PHE A 308 -17.53 -8.68 4.60
C PHE A 308 -18.12 -9.75 3.67
N LEU A 309 -19.02 -9.37 2.76
CA LEU A 309 -19.59 -10.26 1.75
C LEU A 309 -18.52 -10.89 0.86
N TRP A 310 -17.44 -10.17 0.55
CA TRP A 310 -16.29 -10.73 -0.18
C TRP A 310 -15.56 -11.82 0.60
N LEU A 311 -15.25 -11.57 1.89
CA LEU A 311 -14.61 -12.57 2.76
C LEU A 311 -15.48 -13.81 2.94
N VAL A 312 -16.78 -13.59 3.01
CA VAL A 312 -17.81 -14.61 3.08
C VAL A 312 -17.84 -15.47 1.81
N VAL A 313 -17.87 -14.88 0.61
CA VAL A 313 -17.81 -15.59 -0.68
C VAL A 313 -16.51 -16.37 -0.85
N LYS A 314 -15.39 -15.87 -0.30
CA LYS A 314 -14.11 -16.58 -0.30
C LYS A 314 -13.97 -17.63 0.81
N HIS A 315 -15.06 -17.95 1.52
CA HIS A 315 -15.09 -18.93 2.62
C HIS A 315 -14.06 -18.65 3.74
N ARG A 316 -13.67 -17.39 3.92
CA ARG A 316 -12.71 -16.97 4.96
C ARG A 316 -13.38 -16.64 6.28
N ILE A 317 -14.68 -16.83 6.36
CA ILE A 317 -15.52 -16.61 7.53
C ILE A 317 -16.28 -17.90 7.82
N LEU A 318 -16.38 -18.28 9.09
CA LEU A 318 -17.12 -19.48 9.54
C LEU A 318 -18.63 -19.36 9.24
N THR A 319 -19.09 -19.99 8.16
CA THR A 319 -20.48 -20.00 7.67
C THR A 319 -21.16 -21.38 7.76
N ARG A 320 -20.80 -22.21 8.75
CA ARG A 320 -21.31 -23.59 8.98
C ARG A 320 -22.84 -23.75 9.17
N PHE A 321 -23.65 -22.74 8.87
CA PHE A 321 -25.08 -22.68 9.18
C PHE A 321 -26.01 -22.70 7.95
N LEU A 322 -25.49 -22.81 6.72
CA LEU A 322 -26.36 -22.82 5.54
C LEU A 322 -26.76 -24.23 5.11
N SER A 323 -28.04 -24.41 4.83
CA SER A 323 -28.67 -25.63 4.31
C SER A 323 -28.55 -25.80 2.79
N ALA A 324 -27.99 -24.81 2.07
CA ALA A 324 -27.78 -24.82 0.62
C ALA A 324 -26.33 -24.43 0.28
N PRO A 325 -25.83 -24.74 -0.94
CA PRO A 325 -24.55 -24.25 -1.42
C PRO A 325 -24.47 -22.73 -1.25
N PHE A 326 -23.47 -22.31 -0.49
CA PHE A 326 -23.38 -20.97 0.09
C PHE A 326 -23.35 -19.86 -0.97
N ASP A 327 -22.68 -20.14 -2.07
CA ASP A 327 -22.51 -19.26 -3.22
C ASP A 327 -23.82 -19.06 -4.01
N VAL A 328 -24.67 -20.08 -4.09
CA VAL A 328 -26.00 -19.97 -4.70
C VAL A 328 -26.91 -19.10 -3.82
N TRP A 329 -26.94 -19.38 -2.51
CA TRP A 329 -27.79 -18.65 -1.56
C TRP A 329 -27.47 -17.16 -1.47
N ILE A 330 -26.18 -16.79 -1.43
CA ILE A 330 -25.78 -15.37 -1.48
C ILE A 330 -26.16 -14.75 -2.80
N ARG A 331 -25.91 -15.43 -3.93
CA ARG A 331 -26.19 -14.88 -5.25
C ARG A 331 -27.66 -14.53 -5.40
N ASP A 332 -28.55 -15.44 -5.02
CA ASP A 332 -30.01 -15.26 -5.16
C ASP A 332 -30.53 -14.10 -4.31
N ASN A 333 -30.00 -13.91 -3.11
CA ASN A 333 -30.41 -12.81 -2.24
C ASN A 333 -29.82 -11.47 -2.68
N MET A 334 -28.59 -11.46 -3.17
CA MET A 334 -27.86 -10.26 -3.61
C MET A 334 -28.34 -9.76 -4.98
N SER A 335 -28.78 -10.65 -5.86
CA SER A 335 -29.34 -10.31 -7.18
C SER A 335 -30.84 -10.00 -7.14
N SER A 336 -31.47 -10.15 -5.98
CA SER A 336 -32.91 -9.95 -5.83
C SER A 336 -33.30 -8.49 -6.07
N ASN A 337 -34.27 -8.30 -6.96
CA ASN A 337 -34.91 -7.01 -7.25
C ASN A 337 -36.09 -6.69 -6.31
N ARG A 338 -36.29 -7.48 -5.26
CA ARG A 338 -37.39 -7.25 -4.30
C ARG A 338 -37.17 -5.93 -3.55
N ILE A 339 -38.26 -5.21 -3.29
CA ILE A 339 -38.26 -4.01 -2.45
C ILE A 339 -39.04 -4.33 -1.18
N VAL A 340 -38.46 -4.07 -0.02
CA VAL A 340 -39.06 -4.28 1.30
C VAL A 340 -39.00 -2.94 2.05
N ASN A 341 -40.16 -2.44 2.49
CA ASN A 341 -40.29 -1.17 3.21
C ASN A 341 -39.61 0.03 2.50
N GLY A 342 -39.66 0.07 1.16
CA GLY A 342 -39.04 1.14 0.36
C GLY A 342 -37.54 0.97 0.09
N TYR A 343 -36.91 -0.09 0.60
CA TYR A 343 -35.49 -0.38 0.40
C TYR A 343 -35.29 -1.66 -0.43
N ALA A 344 -34.23 -1.70 -1.24
CA ALA A 344 -33.88 -2.90 -2.00
C ALA A 344 -33.48 -4.06 -1.07
N TRP A 345 -34.10 -5.23 -1.24
CA TRP A 345 -33.83 -6.44 -0.47
C TRP A 345 -32.36 -6.82 -0.51
N SER A 346 -31.73 -6.77 -1.69
CA SER A 346 -30.30 -7.03 -1.85
C SER A 346 -29.42 -6.19 -0.91
N THR A 347 -29.82 -4.93 -0.67
CA THR A 347 -29.11 -4.02 0.24
C THR A 347 -29.37 -4.39 1.70
N LEU A 348 -30.64 -4.58 2.07
CA LEU A 348 -31.07 -4.96 3.42
C LEU A 348 -30.45 -6.29 3.85
N PHE A 349 -30.50 -7.30 2.98
CA PHE A 349 -29.95 -8.62 3.19
C PHE A 349 -28.47 -8.56 3.59
N GLY A 350 -27.64 -7.82 2.83
CA GLY A 350 -26.23 -7.66 3.18
C GLY A 350 -26.02 -7.05 4.57
N ILE A 351 -26.79 -6.03 4.94
CA ILE A 351 -26.71 -5.36 6.25
C ILE A 351 -27.14 -6.33 7.37
N MET A 352 -28.26 -7.01 7.18
CA MET A 352 -28.79 -7.99 8.13
C MET A 352 -27.80 -9.13 8.35
N TYR A 353 -27.24 -9.68 7.28
CA TYR A 353 -26.28 -10.77 7.35
C TYR A 353 -25.00 -10.33 8.10
N TRP A 354 -24.50 -9.12 7.83
CA TRP A 354 -23.39 -8.55 8.59
C TRP A 354 -23.72 -8.34 10.07
N ARG A 355 -24.92 -7.82 10.39
CA ARG A 355 -25.37 -7.63 11.78
C ARG A 355 -25.47 -8.96 12.53
N ILE A 356 -26.05 -9.99 11.91
CA ILE A 356 -26.15 -11.34 12.49
C ILE A 356 -24.75 -11.89 12.79
N TRP A 357 -23.83 -11.80 11.82
CA TRP A 357 -22.45 -12.25 12.01
C TRP A 357 -21.74 -11.50 13.15
N LYS A 358 -21.88 -10.17 13.19
CA LYS A 358 -21.29 -9.33 14.23
C LYS A 358 -21.85 -9.69 15.61
N ASN A 359 -23.17 -9.80 15.74
CA ASN A 359 -23.83 -10.13 17.01
C ASN A 359 -23.42 -11.52 17.50
N ARG A 360 -23.34 -12.52 16.61
CA ARG A 360 -22.81 -13.86 16.95
C ARG A 360 -21.40 -13.79 17.50
N ASN A 361 -20.51 -13.04 16.84
CA ASN A 361 -19.13 -12.94 17.32
C ASN A 361 -19.04 -12.18 18.65
N MET A 362 -19.86 -11.15 18.87
CA MET A 362 -19.95 -10.52 20.19
C MET A 362 -20.44 -11.51 21.26
N LEU A 363 -21.43 -12.36 20.96
CA LEU A 363 -21.87 -13.41 21.89
C LEU A 363 -20.75 -14.41 22.23
N VAL A 364 -20.01 -14.85 21.22
CA VAL A 364 -18.94 -15.86 21.37
C VAL A 364 -17.70 -15.30 22.08
N PHE A 365 -17.35 -14.03 21.84
CA PHE A 365 -16.10 -13.44 22.32
C PHE A 365 -16.28 -12.42 23.46
N SER A 366 -17.51 -12.12 23.89
CA SER A 366 -17.78 -11.11 24.93
C SER A 366 -18.57 -11.64 26.14
N ASP A 367 -18.83 -12.95 26.23
CA ASP A 367 -19.52 -13.63 27.36
C ASP A 367 -20.87 -13.02 27.79
N LYS A 368 -21.47 -12.15 26.97
CA LYS A 368 -22.76 -11.51 27.24
C LYS A 368 -23.84 -12.18 26.41
N SER A 369 -24.87 -12.73 27.05
CA SER A 369 -26.08 -13.24 26.39
C SER A 369 -26.93 -12.09 25.85
N LEU A 370 -27.37 -12.18 24.59
CA LEU A 370 -28.28 -11.22 23.96
C LEU A 370 -29.69 -11.82 23.91
N SER A 371 -30.70 -11.05 24.33
CA SER A 371 -32.10 -11.45 24.17
C SER A 371 -32.52 -11.36 22.70
N VAL A 372 -33.38 -12.29 22.29
CA VAL A 372 -33.86 -12.46 20.90
C VAL A 372 -34.52 -11.19 20.33
N VAL A 373 -34.97 -10.28 21.19
CA VAL A 373 -35.63 -9.01 20.80
C VAL A 373 -34.68 -8.03 20.13
N ALA A 374 -33.36 -8.12 20.37
CA ALA A 374 -32.35 -7.26 19.74
C ALA A 374 -32.07 -7.61 18.27
N PHE A 375 -32.72 -8.63 17.70
CA PHE A 375 -32.49 -9.06 16.31
C PHE A 375 -33.29 -8.28 15.25
N VAL A 376 -34.35 -7.55 15.64
CA VAL A 376 -35.36 -7.02 14.70
C VAL A 376 -35.44 -5.48 14.66
N VAL A 377 -34.65 -4.77 15.46
CA VAL A 377 -34.50 -3.30 15.44
C VAL A 377 -33.04 -2.93 15.15
#